data_AF-A0A212CG22-F1
#
_entry.id   AF-A0A212CG22-F1
#
_cell.length_a   1.000
_cell.length_b   1.000
_cell.length_c   1.000
_cell.angle_alpha   90.00
_cell.angle_beta   90.00
_cell.angle_gamma   90.00
#
_symmetry.space_group_name_H-M   'P 1'
#
loop_
_entity.id
_entity.type
_entity.pdbx_description
1 polymer ?
#
loop_
_entity_poly.entity_id
_entity_poly.type
_entity_poly.pdbx_seq_one_letter_code
_entity_poly.pdbx_strand_id
1 'polypeptide(L)'
;MKQFSEFLGKRPWFAGDKLTFVDFLVYDVLDRHRIFEPTCLDEFPNLKDFITRFEGLKRISAYMKSSRFLPHPVYLKMAVWGSK
;
A
#
# COMPACT_ATOMS: atom_id res chain seq x y z
N MET A 1 5.40 -10.88 -2.41
CA MET A 1 5.44 -9.75 -3.37
C MET A 1 5.38 -10.17 -4.83
N LYS A 2 6.21 -11.13 -5.27
CA LYS A 2 6.20 -11.65 -6.65
C LYS A 2 4.81 -11.91 -7.26
N GLN A 3 3.93 -12.63 -6.57
CA GLN A 3 2.56 -12.92 -7.06
C GLN A 3 1.72 -11.65 -7.30
N PHE A 4 1.83 -10.64 -6.43
CA PHE A 4 1.15 -9.35 -6.63
C PHE A 4 1.73 -8.59 -7.82
N SER A 5 3.06 -8.61 -7.97
CA SER A 5 3.76 -7.96 -9.08
C SER A 5 3.38 -8.61 -10.43
N GLU A 6 3.39 -9.93 -10.50
CA GLU A 6 2.98 -10.69 -11.68
C GLU A 6 1.51 -10.47 -12.02
N PHE A 7 0.64 -10.46 -11.00
CA PHE A 7 -0.78 -10.19 -11.20
C PHE A 7 -1.00 -8.77 -11.71
N LEU A 8 -0.45 -7.74 -11.07
CA LEU A 8 -0.58 -6.35 -11.53
C LEU A 8 -0.06 -6.20 -12.97
N GLY A 9 1.10 -6.80 -13.26
CA GLY A 9 1.74 -6.76 -14.56
C GLY A 9 2.06 -5.31 -14.95
N LYS A 10 1.52 -4.87 -16.09
CA LYS A 10 1.69 -3.51 -16.64
C LYS A 10 0.48 -2.60 -16.39
N ARG A 11 -0.56 -3.09 -15.71
CA ARG A 11 -1.79 -2.33 -15.49
C ARG A 11 -1.53 -1.24 -14.44
N PRO A 12 -2.20 -0.07 -14.55
CA PRO A 12 -2.07 0.97 -13.54
C PRO A 12 -2.75 0.58 -12.21
N TRP A 13 -3.77 -0.28 -12.26
CA TRP A 13 -4.59 -0.73 -11.12
C TRP A 13 -4.84 -2.24 -11.18
N PHE A 14 -5.14 -2.85 -10.03
CA PHE A 14 -5.30 -4.31 -9.91
C PHE A 14 -6.51 -4.85 -10.68
N ALA A 15 -7.54 -4.02 -10.89
CA ALA A 15 -8.73 -4.37 -11.67
C ALA A 15 -8.67 -3.92 -13.14
N GLY A 16 -7.57 -3.32 -13.61
CA GLY A 16 -7.46 -2.79 -14.98
C GLY A 16 -7.03 -1.33 -15.03
N ASP A 17 -7.67 -0.55 -15.89
CA ASP A 17 -7.27 0.84 -16.17
C ASP A 17 -7.89 1.86 -15.20
N LYS A 18 -8.89 1.45 -14.43
CA LYS A 18 -9.62 2.31 -13.49
C LYS A 18 -9.35 1.90 -12.06
N LEU A 19 -9.18 2.90 -11.20
CA LEU A 19 -9.13 2.72 -9.76
C LEU A 19 -10.45 2.09 -9.26
N THR A 20 -10.33 1.07 -8.45
CA THR A 20 -11.46 0.39 -7.78
C THR A 20 -11.19 0.26 -6.29
N PHE A 21 -12.17 -0.21 -5.52
CA PHE A 21 -11.99 -0.45 -4.10
C PHE A 21 -10.91 -1.52 -3.80
N VAL A 22 -10.65 -2.44 -4.73
CA VAL A 22 -9.64 -3.50 -4.58
C VAL A 22 -8.24 -2.90 -4.44
N ASP A 23 -7.96 -1.78 -5.11
CA ASP A 23 -6.66 -1.10 -5.02
C ASP A 23 -6.40 -0.55 -3.62
N PHE A 24 -7.44 -0.18 -2.86
CA PHE A 24 -7.31 0.22 -1.47
C PHE A 24 -6.94 -0.96 -0.57
N LEU A 25 -7.53 -2.13 -0.81
CA LEU A 25 -7.20 -3.36 -0.08
C LEU A 25 -5.76 -3.79 -0.36
N VAL A 26 -5.34 -3.71 -1.62
CA VAL A 26 -3.97 -4.08 -1.99
C VAL A 26 -2.97 -3.06 -1.45
N TYR A 27 -3.27 -1.76 -1.51
CA TYR A 27 -2.44 -0.73 -0.89
C TYR A 27 -2.21 -1.02 0.60
N ASP A 28 -3.28 -1.27 1.37
CA ASP A 28 -3.18 -1.54 2.80
C ASP A 28 -2.34 -2.81 3.12
N VAL A 29 -2.48 -3.87 2.31
CA VAL A 29 -1.65 -5.07 2.46
C VAL A 29 -0.19 -4.79 2.13
N LEU A 30 0.10 -4.13 1.01
CA LEU A 30 1.47 -3.82 0.58
C LEU A 30 2.15 -2.85 1.54
N ASP A 31 1.43 -1.83 2.02
CA ASP A 31 1.95 -0.86 2.98
C ASP A 31 2.31 -1.53 4.30
N ARG A 32 1.46 -2.42 4.84
CA ARG A 32 1.79 -3.21 6.04
C ARG A 32 3.06 -4.05 5.87
N HIS A 33 3.25 -4.67 4.72
CA HIS A 33 4.49 -5.43 4.46
C HIS A 33 5.70 -4.51 4.32
N ARG A 34 5.55 -3.33 3.69
CA ARG A 34 6.60 -2.30 3.60
C ARG A 34 6.98 -1.77 4.98
N ILE A 35 6.02 -1.61 5.89
CA ILE A 35 6.30 -1.21 7.28
C ILE A 35 7.04 -2.34 8.03
N PHE A 36 6.70 -3.59 7.76
CA PHE A 36 7.34 -4.77 8.38
C PHE A 36 8.77 -5.01 7.87
N GLU A 37 8.97 -4.98 6.56
CA GLU A 37 10.26 -5.17 5.89
C GLU A 37 10.42 -4.09 4.81
N PRO A 38 11.13 -2.98 5.10
CA PRO A 38 11.21 -1.81 4.22
C PRO A 38 11.71 -2.09 2.81
N THR A 39 12.53 -3.13 2.64
CA THR A 39 13.13 -3.49 1.34
C THR A 39 12.30 -4.47 0.53
N CYS A 40 11.14 -4.94 1.04
CA CYS A 40 10.39 -6.04 0.43
C CYS A 40 9.83 -5.73 -0.97
N LEU A 41 9.76 -4.46 -1.37
CA LEU A 41 9.32 -4.01 -2.69
C LEU A 41 10.48 -3.70 -3.63
N ASP A 42 11.74 -3.85 -3.19
CA ASP A 42 12.90 -3.36 -3.95
C ASP A 42 13.07 -4.01 -5.32
N GLU A 43 12.78 -5.30 -5.39
CA GLU A 43 12.84 -6.11 -6.61
C GLU A 43 11.60 -5.93 -7.52
N PHE A 44 10.60 -5.16 -7.12
CA PHE A 44 9.31 -5.05 -7.81
C PHE A 44 8.96 -3.59 -8.18
N PRO A 45 9.60 -3.01 -9.22
CA PRO A 45 9.37 -1.62 -9.63
C PRO A 45 7.89 -1.28 -9.86
N ASN A 46 7.11 -2.20 -10.46
CA ASN A 46 5.69 -1.98 -10.71
C ASN A 46 4.86 -1.85 -9.42
N LEU A 47 5.24 -2.52 -8.34
CA LEU A 47 4.60 -2.35 -7.04
C LEU A 47 5.00 -1.03 -6.37
N LYS A 48 6.25 -0.58 -6.51
CA LYS A 48 6.67 0.76 -6.04
C LYS A 48 5.93 1.87 -6.79
N ASP A 49 5.77 1.71 -8.09
CA ASP A 49 5.03 2.64 -8.94
C ASP A 49 3.55 2.66 -8.54
N PHE A 50 2.95 1.50 -8.25
CA PHE A 50 1.58 1.40 -7.74
C PHE A 50 1.41 2.17 -6.41
N ILE A 51 2.30 1.95 -5.44
CA ILE A 51 2.27 2.66 -4.15
C ILE A 51 2.38 4.17 -4.36
N THR A 52 3.35 4.61 -5.16
CA THR A 52 3.57 6.03 -5.48
C THR A 52 2.34 6.66 -6.14
N ARG A 53 1.73 5.94 -7.09
CA ARG A 53 0.51 6.38 -7.79
C ARG A 53 -0.68 6.50 -6.85
N PHE A 54 -0.88 5.53 -5.98
CA PHE A 54 -1.97 5.50 -5.01
C PHE A 54 -1.85 6.66 -4.00
N GLU A 55 -0.67 6.82 -3.38
CA GLU A 55 -0.39 7.91 -2.42
C GLU A 55 -0.44 9.29 -3.08
N GLY A 56 -0.14 9.37 -4.38
CA GLY A 56 -0.24 10.57 -5.20
C GLY A 56 -1.67 10.99 -5.59
N LEU A 57 -2.69 10.16 -5.36
CA LEU A 57 -4.09 10.54 -5.63
C LEU A 57 -4.47 11.75 -4.76
N LYS A 58 -4.96 12.84 -5.37
CA LYS A 58 -5.22 14.13 -4.70
C LYS A 58 -5.92 13.99 -3.34
N ARG A 59 -6.98 13.19 -3.26
CA ARG A 59 -7.75 12.98 -2.02
C ARG A 59 -7.02 12.10 -1.00
N ILE A 60 -6.25 11.12 -1.46
CA ILE A 60 -5.43 10.25 -0.61
C ILE A 60 -4.27 11.04 -0.01
N SER A 61 -3.51 11.77 -0.85
CA SER A 61 -2.43 12.65 -0.40
C SER A 61 -2.92 13.68 0.62
N ALA A 62 -4.08 14.30 0.37
CA ALA A 62 -4.69 15.24 1.32
C ALA A 62 -5.13 14.56 2.62
N TYR A 63 -5.68 13.33 2.55
CA TYR A 63 -6.04 12.55 3.73
C TYR A 63 -4.81 12.19 4.56
N MET A 64 -3.76 11.66 3.96
CA MET A 64 -2.51 11.26 4.63
C MET A 64 -1.80 12.43 5.33
N LYS A 65 -2.00 13.66 4.85
CA LYS A 65 -1.47 14.89 5.47
C LYS A 65 -2.37 15.47 6.56
N SER A 66 -3.58 14.92 6.75
CA SER A 66 -4.54 15.42 7.74
C SER A 66 -4.33 14.77 9.10
N SER A 67 -4.81 15.42 10.16
CA SER A 67 -4.81 14.86 11.52
C SER A 67 -5.67 13.60 11.70
N ARG A 68 -6.47 13.23 10.68
CA ARG A 68 -7.28 12.00 10.69
C ARG A 68 -6.52 10.78 10.23
N PHE A 69 -5.35 10.95 9.59
CA PHE A 69 -4.57 9.82 9.13
C PHE A 69 -3.87 9.14 10.30
N LEU A 70 -4.09 7.84 10.42
CA LEU A 70 -3.56 7.01 11.50
C LEU A 70 -2.79 5.85 10.87
N PRO A 71 -1.50 6.02 10.56
CA PRO A 71 -0.68 4.94 10.00
C PRO A 71 -0.29 3.91 11.06
N HIS A 72 -0.28 4.29 12.34
CA HIS A 72 0.14 3.47 13.48
C HIS A 72 -0.80 3.74 14.68
N PRO A 73 -0.98 2.79 15.60
CA PRO A 73 -0.45 1.43 15.58
C PRO A 73 -1.15 0.55 14.53
N VAL A 74 -0.41 -0.41 13.95
CA VAL A 74 -0.93 -1.32 12.90
C VAL A 74 -1.81 -2.43 13.49
N TYR A 75 -1.47 -2.90 14.69
CA TYR A 75 -2.17 -3.97 15.40
C TYR A 75 -2.55 -3.55 16.83
N LEU A 76 -3.37 -4.39 17.48
CA LEU A 76 -3.79 -4.18 18.86
C LEU A 76 -2.63 -4.34 19.86
N LYS A 77 -2.82 -3.83 21.08
CA LYS A 77 -1.80 -3.78 22.16
C LYS A 77 -1.17 -5.13 22.53
N MET A 78 -1.85 -6.24 22.27
CA MET A 78 -1.36 -7.59 22.58
C MET A 78 -0.44 -8.15 21.48
N ALA A 79 -0.33 -7.49 20.33
CA ALA A 79 0.54 -7.95 19.25
C ALA A 79 2.01 -7.74 19.60
N VAL A 80 2.83 -8.72 19.23
CA VAL A 80 4.30 -8.70 19.42
C VAL A 80 4.95 -7.61 18.55
N TRP A 81 4.38 -7.36 17.37
CA TRP A 81 4.85 -6.36 16.41
C TRP A 81 3.71 -5.42 16.01
N GLY A 82 4.04 -4.15 15.72
CA GLY A 82 3.07 -3.16 15.22
C GLY A 82 2.02 -2.70 16.24
N SER A 83 2.21 -2.98 17.54
CA SER A 83 1.28 -2.63 18.61
C SER A 83 1.44 -1.18 19.14
N LYS A 84 2.41 -0.44 18.60
CA LYS A 84 2.73 0.95 18.94
C LYS A 84 3.02 1.76 17.68
#